data_AF-A0A1E4SGD2-F1
#
_entry.id   AF-A0A1E4SGD2-F1
#
_cell.length_a   1.000
_cell.length_b   1.000
_cell.length_c   1.000
_cell.angle_alpha   90.00
_cell.angle_beta   90.00
_cell.angle_gamma   90.00
#
_symmetry.space_group_name_H-M   'P 1'
#
loop_
_entity.id
_entity.type
_entity.pdbx_description
1 polymer ?
#
loop_
_entity_poly.entity_id
_entity_poly.type
_entity_poly.pdbx_seq_one_letter_code
_entity_poly.pdbx_strand_id
1 'polypeptide(L)'
;MTIGKTILPAEEISIKALQLLIVANSHFNVETALEVYNDYIQKVPKSLNEHTKRSGSGLITEALILGNLYDNDRSFATLILEKAVENGVVSDEYEIAQIKKLYKAYGASFVEDDDWQKAKPIFKQFVLDYMRAL
;
A
#
# COMPACT_ATOMS: atom_id res chain seq x y z
N MET A 1 42.49 14.36 -17.50
CA MET A 1 41.87 13.98 -16.22
C MET A 1 40.46 14.55 -16.24
N THR A 2 39.46 13.75 -16.63
CA THR A 2 38.08 14.22 -16.71
C THR A 2 37.43 13.88 -15.38
N ILE A 3 37.16 14.90 -14.57
CA ILE A 3 36.48 14.76 -13.27
C ILE A 3 35.07 14.26 -13.59
N GLY A 4 34.80 13.00 -13.23
CA GLY A 4 33.46 12.42 -13.32
C GLY A 4 32.53 13.23 -12.44
N LYS A 5 31.61 13.98 -13.04
CA LYS A 5 30.44 14.49 -12.33
C LYS A 5 29.61 13.27 -11.94
N THR A 6 29.73 12.83 -10.69
CA THR A 6 28.73 11.96 -10.09
C THR A 6 27.42 12.76 -10.09
N ILE A 7 26.55 12.46 -11.03
CA ILE A 7 25.14 12.86 -10.95
C ILE A 7 24.64 12.12 -9.73
N LEU A 8 24.49 12.81 -8.60
CA LEU A 8 23.73 12.29 -7.47
C LEU A 8 22.35 11.95 -8.04
N PRO A 9 21.89 10.68 -8.01
CA PRO A 9 20.55 10.37 -8.45
C PRO A 9 19.59 11.25 -7.63
N ALA A 10 18.62 11.86 -8.31
CA ALA A 10 17.55 12.61 -7.67
C ALA A 10 17.05 11.81 -6.46
N GLU A 11 16.96 12.44 -5.28
CA GLU A 11 16.71 11.78 -3.99
C GLU A 11 15.70 10.63 -4.12
N GLU A 12 16.14 9.40 -3.86
CA GLU A 12 15.24 8.25 -3.84
C GLU A 12 14.23 8.44 -2.70
N ILE A 13 12.95 8.62 -3.04
CA ILE A 13 11.88 8.64 -2.05
C ILE A 13 11.88 7.29 -1.32
N SER A 14 11.91 7.32 0.01
CA SER A 14 11.86 6.10 0.81
C SER A 14 10.54 5.34 0.62
N ILE A 15 10.56 4.01 0.75
CA ILE A 15 9.33 3.18 0.67
C ILE A 15 8.24 3.67 1.63
N LYS A 16 8.62 4.07 2.85
CA LYS A 16 7.71 4.63 3.85
C LYS A 16 7.04 5.92 3.37
N ALA A 17 7.80 6.81 2.76
CA ALA A 17 7.27 8.03 2.17
C ALA A 17 6.33 7.73 0.98
N LEU A 18 6.64 6.74 0.14
CA LEU A 18 5.71 6.28 -0.91
C LEU A 18 4.41 5.72 -0.33
N GLN A 19 4.48 4.91 0.73
CA GLN A 19 3.29 4.37 1.39
C GLN A 19 2.41 5.51 1.95
N LEU A 20 3.02 6.49 2.63
CA LEU A 20 2.30 7.67 3.14
C LEU A 20 1.67 8.47 1.99
N LEU A 21 2.40 8.70 0.90
CA LEU A 21 1.88 9.42 -0.27
C LEU A 21 0.70 8.68 -0.88
N ILE A 22 0.78 7.36 -1.05
CA ILE A 22 -0.31 6.56 -1.62
C ILE A 22 -1.54 6.64 -0.72
N VAL A 23 -1.42 6.34 0.58
CA VAL A 23 -2.57 6.35 1.51
C VAL A 23 -3.18 7.74 1.64
N ALA A 24 -2.35 8.78 1.74
CA ALA A 24 -2.84 10.15 1.84
C ALA A 24 -3.56 10.57 0.56
N ASN A 25 -2.99 10.31 -0.62
CA ASN A 25 -3.65 10.62 -1.89
C ASN A 25 -4.94 9.82 -2.04
N SER A 26 -5.04 8.56 -1.61
CA SER A 26 -6.29 7.80 -1.69
C SER A 26 -7.45 8.48 -0.96
N HIS A 27 -7.17 9.34 0.03
CA HIS A 27 -8.20 10.12 0.71
C HIS A 27 -8.63 11.39 -0.05
N PHE A 28 -7.71 12.05 -0.76
CA PHE A 28 -7.95 13.33 -1.43
C PHE A 28 -8.29 13.17 -2.91
N ASN A 29 -7.60 12.25 -3.58
CA ASN A 29 -7.73 11.90 -4.98
C ASN A 29 -7.20 10.46 -5.23
N VAL A 30 -8.13 9.51 -5.38
CA VAL A 30 -7.81 8.10 -5.63
C VAL A 30 -7.02 7.88 -6.93
N GLU A 31 -7.24 8.71 -7.97
CA GLU A 31 -6.51 8.62 -9.23
C GLU A 31 -5.04 8.96 -9.04
N THR A 32 -4.75 10.02 -8.26
CA THR A 32 -3.37 10.40 -7.92
C THR A 32 -2.66 9.31 -7.12
N ALA A 33 -3.36 8.60 -6.23
CA ALA A 33 -2.77 7.47 -5.51
C ALA A 33 -2.35 6.34 -6.45
N LEU A 34 -3.18 6.06 -7.46
CA LEU A 34 -2.90 5.04 -8.47
C LEU A 34 -1.75 5.48 -9.40
N GLU A 35 -1.68 6.75 -9.77
CA GLU A 35 -0.55 7.33 -10.52
C GLU A 35 0.77 7.14 -9.77
N VAL A 36 0.81 7.54 -8.49
CA VAL A 36 2.00 7.35 -7.63
C VAL A 36 2.36 5.87 -7.53
N TYR A 37 1.39 4.97 -7.37
CA TYR A 37 1.68 3.54 -7.35
C TYR A 37 2.29 3.06 -8.68
N ASN A 38 1.67 3.41 -9.82
CA ASN A 38 2.11 2.97 -11.15
C ASN A 38 3.51 3.51 -11.51
N ASP A 39 3.81 4.74 -11.10
CA ASP A 39 5.12 5.36 -11.33
C ASP A 39 6.25 4.65 -10.59
N TYR A 40 5.97 4.00 -9.47
CA TYR A 40 7.00 3.45 -8.58
C TYR A 40 7.00 1.92 -8.49
N ILE A 41 5.93 1.22 -8.88
CA ILE A 41 5.83 -0.25 -8.70
C ILE A 41 6.92 -1.06 -9.43
N GLN A 42 7.46 -0.54 -10.53
CA GLN A 42 8.60 -1.15 -11.22
C GLN A 42 9.96 -0.63 -10.76
N LYS A 43 9.99 0.42 -9.92
CA LYS A 43 11.21 1.07 -9.42
C LYS A 43 11.58 0.60 -8.02
N VAL A 44 10.62 0.10 -7.24
CA VAL A 44 10.86 -0.43 -5.89
C VAL A 44 11.34 -1.88 -5.91
N PRO A 45 12.13 -2.32 -4.91
CA PRO A 45 12.61 -3.71 -4.85
C PRO A 45 11.45 -4.71 -4.74
N LYS A 46 11.48 -5.73 -5.61
CA LYS A 46 10.61 -6.92 -5.52
C LYS A 46 11.20 -8.01 -4.61
N SER A 47 12.50 -7.92 -4.31
CA SER A 47 13.16 -8.83 -3.38
C SER A 47 12.69 -8.58 -1.95
N LEU A 48 12.59 -9.67 -1.18
CA LEU A 48 12.29 -9.59 0.25
C LEU A 48 13.47 -8.99 1.00
N ASN A 49 13.18 -8.07 1.91
CA ASN A 49 14.15 -7.65 2.92
C ASN A 49 14.43 -8.82 3.89
N GLU A 50 15.70 -9.07 4.20
CA GLU A 50 16.11 -10.22 5.01
C GLU A 50 15.54 -10.22 6.43
N HIS A 51 15.33 -9.03 7.00
CA HIS A 51 14.87 -8.84 8.38
C HIS A 51 13.35 -8.78 8.49
N THR A 52 12.70 -8.00 7.63
CA THR A 52 11.25 -7.79 7.70
C THR A 52 10.46 -8.86 6.95
N LYS A 53 11.10 -9.60 6.04
CA LYS A 53 10.45 -10.50 5.09
C LYS A 53 9.37 -9.80 4.26
N ARG A 54 9.53 -8.50 4.02
CA ARG A 54 8.67 -7.68 3.17
C ARG A 54 9.46 -7.09 2.01
N SER A 55 8.85 -6.99 0.83
CA SER A 55 9.40 -6.33 -0.35
C SER A 55 8.90 -4.88 -0.44
N GLY A 56 9.64 -4.04 -1.18
CA GLY A 56 9.20 -2.67 -1.47
C GLY A 56 7.90 -2.66 -2.28
N SER A 57 7.79 -3.56 -3.28
CA SER A 57 6.57 -3.73 -4.08
C SER A 57 5.39 -4.19 -3.23
N GLY A 58 5.59 -5.14 -2.31
CA GLY A 58 4.56 -5.60 -1.39
C GLY A 58 4.07 -4.50 -0.45
N LEU A 59 4.97 -3.67 0.07
CA LEU A 59 4.63 -2.56 0.96
C LEU A 59 3.80 -1.45 0.29
N ILE A 60 4.15 -1.05 -0.94
CA ILE A 60 3.37 -0.01 -1.64
C ILE A 60 2.06 -0.57 -2.22
N THR A 61 2.00 -1.87 -2.55
CA THR A 61 0.75 -2.56 -2.91
C THR A 61 -0.21 -2.60 -1.71
N GLU A 62 0.31 -2.91 -0.52
CA GLU A 62 -0.44 -2.88 0.74
C GLU A 62 -1.05 -1.49 0.99
N ALA A 63 -0.27 -0.42 0.79
CA ALA A 63 -0.73 0.95 0.95
C ALA A 63 -1.87 1.32 -0.02
N LEU A 64 -1.77 0.91 -1.28
CA LEU A 64 -2.83 1.16 -2.28
C LEU A 64 -4.12 0.40 -1.92
N ILE A 65 -4.01 -0.85 -1.47
CA ILE A 65 -5.14 -1.65 -1.00
C ILE A 65 -5.81 -0.98 0.20
N LEU A 66 -5.03 -0.52 1.19
CA LEU A 66 -5.57 0.16 2.37
C LEU A 66 -6.36 1.43 1.99
N GLY A 67 -5.84 2.21 1.04
CA GLY A 67 -6.52 3.39 0.53
C GLY A 67 -7.89 3.07 -0.09
N ASN A 68 -7.96 2.06 -0.95
CA ASN A 68 -9.21 1.65 -1.59
C ASN A 68 -10.21 1.03 -0.60
N LEU A 69 -9.74 0.27 0.39
CA LEU A 69 -10.60 -0.21 1.48
C LEU A 69 -11.18 0.96 2.30
N TYR A 70 -10.44 2.04 2.48
CA TYR A 70 -10.93 3.24 3.18
C TYR A 70 -11.96 4.03 2.36
N ASP A 71 -12.05 3.79 1.05
CA ASP A 71 -13.10 4.34 0.19
C ASP A 71 -14.26 3.36 -0.03
N ASN A 72 -14.31 2.27 0.74
CA ASN A 72 -15.29 1.19 0.64
C ASN A 72 -15.25 0.41 -0.69
N ASP A 73 -14.18 0.57 -1.49
CA ASP A 73 -14.01 -0.17 -2.74
C ASP A 73 -13.26 -1.48 -2.51
N ARG A 74 -13.93 -2.39 -1.80
CA ARG A 74 -13.40 -3.74 -1.51
C ARG A 74 -13.14 -4.53 -2.78
N SER A 75 -13.97 -4.37 -3.80
CA SER A 75 -13.86 -5.09 -5.07
C SER A 75 -12.56 -4.71 -5.77
N PHE A 76 -12.27 -3.42 -5.88
CA PHE A 76 -11.04 -2.95 -6.52
C PHE A 76 -9.80 -3.27 -5.68
N ALA A 77 -9.87 -3.13 -4.36
CA ALA A 77 -8.81 -3.60 -3.46
C ALA A 77 -8.46 -5.08 -3.73
N THR A 78 -9.49 -5.93 -3.84
CA THR A 78 -9.33 -7.37 -4.10
C THR A 78 -8.67 -7.62 -5.45
N LEU A 79 -9.11 -6.93 -6.49
CA LEU A 79 -8.52 -6.99 -7.82
C LEU A 79 -7.04 -6.59 -7.83
N ILE A 80 -6.67 -5.54 -7.07
CA ILE A 80 -5.26 -5.12 -6.93
C ILE A 80 -4.41 -6.26 -6.36
N LEU A 81 -4.88 -6.90 -5.27
CA LEU A 81 -4.14 -8.02 -4.66
C LEU A 81 -4.03 -9.20 -5.62
N GLU A 82 -5.13 -9.59 -6.27
CA GLU A 82 -5.14 -10.70 -7.24
C GLU A 82 -4.16 -10.45 -8.38
N LYS A 83 -4.20 -9.26 -8.98
CA LYS A 83 -3.27 -8.88 -10.07
C LYS A 83 -1.83 -8.74 -9.61
N ALA A 84 -1.60 -8.29 -8.38
CA ALA A 84 -0.25 -8.24 -7.82
C ALA A 84 0.35 -9.65 -7.64
N VAL A 85 -0.47 -10.62 -7.22
CA VAL A 85 -0.06 -12.02 -7.08
C VAL A 85 0.12 -12.70 -8.44
N GLU A 86 -0.86 -12.57 -9.34
CA GLU A 86 -0.84 -13.15 -10.68
C GLU A 86 0.39 -12.71 -11.49
N ASN A 87 0.78 -11.43 -11.36
CA ASN A 87 1.92 -10.86 -12.08
C ASN A 87 3.26 -10.96 -11.32
N GLY A 88 3.30 -11.64 -10.17
CA GLY A 88 4.53 -11.80 -9.37
C GLY A 88 5.07 -10.49 -8.77
N VAL A 89 4.23 -9.47 -8.61
CA VAL A 89 4.57 -8.23 -7.88
C VAL A 89 4.68 -8.52 -6.38
N VAL A 90 3.81 -9.42 -5.89
CA VAL A 90 3.84 -9.98 -4.54
C VAL A 90 3.69 -11.49 -4.65
N SER A 91 4.76 -12.24 -4.37
CA SER A 91 4.78 -13.70 -4.54
C SER A 91 4.92 -14.47 -3.22
N ASP A 92 5.41 -13.80 -2.16
CA ASP A 92 5.67 -14.44 -0.88
C ASP A 92 4.39 -14.61 -0.05
N GLU A 93 4.17 -15.81 0.50
CA GLU A 93 2.96 -16.15 1.25
C GLU A 93 2.81 -15.33 2.54
N TYR A 94 3.93 -15.01 3.20
CA TYR A 94 3.91 -14.19 4.40
C TYR A 94 3.50 -12.76 4.07
N GLU A 95 4.02 -12.18 3.00
CA GLU A 95 3.58 -10.85 2.51
C GLU A 95 2.09 -10.84 2.18
N ILE A 96 1.61 -11.83 1.42
CA ILE A 96 0.20 -11.95 1.06
C ILE A 96 -0.66 -12.06 2.33
N ALA A 97 -0.21 -12.83 3.33
CA ALA A 97 -0.91 -12.95 4.61
C ALA A 97 -0.94 -11.63 5.39
N GLN A 98 0.12 -10.82 5.36
CA GLN A 98 0.11 -9.49 5.97
C GLN A 98 -0.89 -8.56 5.28
N ILE A 99 -0.90 -8.52 3.94
CA ILE A 99 -1.84 -7.68 3.18
C ILE A 99 -3.29 -8.11 3.45
N LYS A 100 -3.55 -9.43 3.56
CA LYS A 100 -4.88 -9.96 3.90
C LYS A 100 -5.38 -9.51 5.28
N LYS A 101 -4.51 -9.08 6.20
CA LYS A 101 -4.94 -8.50 7.49
C LYS A 101 -5.70 -7.19 7.32
N LEU A 102 -5.44 -6.44 6.25
CA LEU A 102 -6.19 -5.20 5.94
C LEU A 102 -7.68 -5.51 5.72
N TYR A 103 -7.98 -6.56 4.95
CA TYR A 103 -9.37 -7.01 4.72
C TYR A 103 -10.03 -7.51 5.99
N LYS A 104 -9.27 -8.16 6.87
CA LYS A 104 -9.79 -8.57 8.19
C LYS A 104 -10.13 -7.36 9.05
N ALA A 105 -9.27 -6.35 9.09
CA ALA A 105 -9.51 -5.11 9.82
C ALA A 105 -10.70 -4.34 9.24
N TYR A 106 -10.80 -4.28 7.91
CA TYR A 106 -11.95 -3.72 7.21
C TYR A 106 -13.24 -4.45 7.58
N GLY A 107 -13.29 -5.79 7.47
CA GLY A 107 -14.48 -6.56 7.81
C GLY A 107 -14.86 -6.44 9.30
N ALA A 108 -13.88 -6.38 10.19
CA ALA A 108 -14.11 -6.18 11.63
C ALA A 108 -14.65 -4.79 11.99
N SER A 109 -14.59 -3.82 11.08
CA SER A 109 -15.17 -2.48 11.30
C SER A 109 -16.71 -2.47 11.19
N PHE A 110 -17.31 -3.49 10.58
CA PHE A 110 -18.75 -3.69 10.50
C PHE A 110 -19.22 -4.50 11.73
N VAL A 111 -19.56 -3.80 12.82
CA VAL A 111 -19.83 -4.45 14.13
C VAL A 111 -21.25 -5.02 14.24
N GLU A 112 -22.27 -4.22 13.94
CA GLU A 112 -23.68 -4.59 14.16
C GLU A 112 -24.47 -4.73 12.85
N ASP A 113 -24.10 -3.97 11.83
CA ASP A 113 -24.76 -3.91 10.53
C ASP A 113 -23.78 -3.63 9.38
N ASP A 114 -24.21 -3.95 8.16
CA ASP A 114 -23.45 -3.72 6.92
C ASP A 114 -23.58 -2.24 6.48
N ASP A 115 -23.33 -1.31 7.40
CA ASP A 115 -23.41 0.13 7.18
C ASP A 115 -22.02 0.77 7.20
N TRP A 116 -21.55 1.17 6.02
CA TRP A 116 -20.25 1.81 5.86
C TRP A 116 -20.11 3.11 6.65
N GLN A 117 -21.18 3.89 6.84
CA GLN A 117 -21.09 5.16 7.57
C GLN A 117 -20.74 4.93 9.05
N LYS A 118 -21.14 3.79 9.61
CA LYS A 118 -20.81 3.38 10.99
C LYS A 118 -19.46 2.67 11.07
N ALA A 119 -19.10 1.91 10.04
CA ALA A 119 -17.83 1.20 9.97
C ALA A 119 -16.63 2.13 9.70
N LYS A 120 -16.81 3.16 8.85
CA LYS A 120 -15.75 4.07 8.41
C LYS A 120 -14.98 4.75 9.55
N PRO A 121 -15.60 5.28 10.62
CA PRO A 121 -14.87 5.85 11.76
C PRO A 121 -13.98 4.83 12.49
N ILE A 122 -14.40 3.58 12.59
CA ILE A 122 -13.63 2.50 13.22
C ILE A 122 -12.44 2.14 12.33
N PHE A 123 -12.69 1.95 11.03
CA PHE A 123 -11.62 1.66 10.07
C PHE A 123 -10.65 2.83 9.90
N LYS A 124 -11.12 4.08 10.00
CA LYS A 124 -10.27 5.28 10.02
C LYS A 124 -9.19 5.19 11.08
N GLN A 125 -9.53 4.73 12.29
CA GLN A 125 -8.55 4.61 13.36
C GLN A 125 -7.44 3.62 12.99
N PHE A 126 -7.81 2.48 12.38
CA PHE A 126 -6.85 1.51 11.86
C PHE A 126 -5.92 2.12 10.78
N VAL A 127 -6.48 2.89 9.84
CA VAL A 127 -5.68 3.59 8.81
C VAL A 127 -4.71 4.60 9.43
N LEU A 128 -5.14 5.36 10.43
CA LEU A 128 -4.27 6.32 11.11
C LEU A 128 -3.15 5.64 11.88
N ASP A 129 -3.43 4.50 12.52
CA ASP A 129 -2.41 3.74 13.25
C ASP A 129 -1.42 3.07 12.30
N TYR A 130 -1.88 2.61 11.12
CA TYR A 130 -1.01 2.21 10.02
C TYR A 130 -0.03 3.32 9.64
N MET A 131 -0.54 4.53 9.36
CA MET A 131 0.29 5.67 8.94
C MET A 131 1.30 6.09 10.03
N ARG A 132 0.94 6.01 11.31
CA ARG A 132 1.83 6.32 12.44
C ARG A 132 2.95 5.30 12.63
N ALA A 133 2.74 4.07 12.19
CA ALA A 133 3.70 2.98 12.35
C ALA A 133 4.74 2.91 11.22
N LEU A 134 4.54 3.67 10.13
CA LEU A 134 5.52 3.85 9.05
C LEU A 134 6.69 4.70 9.54
#